data_AF-A0A429DXG1-F1
#
_entry.id   AF-A0A429DXG1-F1
#
_cell.length_a   1.000
_cell.length_b   1.000
_cell.length_c   1.000
_cell.angle_alpha   90.00
_cell.angle_beta   90.00
_cell.angle_gamma   90.00
#
_symmetry.space_group_name_H-M   'P 1'
#
loop_
_entity.id
_entity.type
_entity.pdbx_description
1 polymer ?
#
loop_
_entity_poly.entity_id
_entity_poly.type
_entity_poly.pdbx_seq_one_letter_code
_entity_poly.pdbx_strand_id
1 'polypeptide(L)'
;MGAQGDRIFAAVAERGFPDPWNAFGEHLSWEAAYAVHLKAAIDAARKEPAGPAVEEALALFDRKAANLEAASKLLAEVTAEYDASGMWAVLDERATRLDVADVSERWAQGLVTHPFPIALRSLEFNWGYMREHGVRSFYEMTARYVADLTENTVRWRAAFEAERESGVIDRITTVEADLASEEAPMHCDICKKTITALLYLDG
;
A
#
# COMPACT_ATOMS: atom_id res chain seq x y z
N MET A 1 3.66 -30.76 -4.48
CA MET A 1 3.93 -29.37 -4.10
C MET A 1 2.74 -28.55 -4.57
N GLY A 2 2.22 -27.65 -3.74
CA GLY A 2 1.05 -26.79 -3.98
C GLY A 2 0.05 -26.70 -2.80
N ALA A 3 0.24 -27.46 -1.72
CA ALA A 3 -0.85 -27.74 -0.77
C ALA A 3 -1.25 -26.56 0.12
N GLN A 4 -0.34 -25.67 0.52
CA GLN A 4 -0.71 -24.47 1.27
C GLN A 4 -1.23 -23.39 0.34
N GLY A 5 -0.51 -23.13 -0.77
CA GLY A 5 -0.91 -22.15 -1.78
C GLY A 5 -2.33 -22.40 -2.30
N ASP A 6 -2.64 -23.63 -2.70
CA ASP A 6 -3.98 -23.95 -3.24
C ASP A 6 -5.09 -23.80 -2.20
N ARG A 7 -4.84 -24.16 -0.93
CA ARG A 7 -5.83 -23.99 0.15
C ARG A 7 -6.09 -22.52 0.44
N ILE A 8 -5.05 -21.70 0.53
CA ILE A 8 -5.18 -20.25 0.73
C ILE A 8 -5.98 -19.65 -0.43
N PHE A 9 -5.68 -20.01 -1.67
CA PHE A 9 -6.42 -19.51 -2.84
C PHE A 9 -7.86 -19.99 -2.87
N ALA A 10 -8.14 -21.23 -2.45
CA ALA A 10 -9.50 -21.73 -2.31
C ALA A 10 -10.30 -20.93 -1.26
N ALA A 11 -9.69 -20.64 -0.10
CA ALA A 11 -10.29 -19.81 0.94
C ALA A 11 -10.54 -18.37 0.44
N VAL A 12 -9.61 -17.78 -0.31
CA VAL A 12 -9.82 -16.47 -0.96
C VAL A 12 -10.95 -16.52 -1.98
N ALA A 13 -11.05 -17.59 -2.78
CA ALA A 13 -12.12 -17.74 -3.76
C ALA A 13 -13.51 -17.89 -3.09
N GLU A 14 -13.57 -18.54 -1.94
CA GLU A 14 -14.81 -18.73 -1.17
C GLU A 14 -15.22 -17.46 -0.39
N ARG A 15 -14.25 -16.82 0.28
CA ARG A 15 -14.52 -15.80 1.32
C ARG A 15 -14.08 -14.39 0.94
N GLY A 16 -13.30 -14.24 -0.13
CA GLY A 16 -12.62 -13.00 -0.48
C GLY A 16 -11.39 -12.72 0.39
N PHE A 17 -10.76 -11.58 0.12
CA PHE A 17 -9.70 -11.06 0.99
C PHE A 17 -10.29 -10.57 2.32
N PRO A 18 -9.67 -10.88 3.46
CA PRO A 18 -10.17 -10.49 4.77
C PRO A 18 -10.05 -8.97 4.97
N ASP A 19 -11.10 -8.38 5.55
CA ASP A 19 -11.01 -7.05 6.13
C ASP A 19 -10.21 -7.07 7.45
N PRO A 20 -9.56 -5.95 7.83
CA PRO A 20 -9.53 -4.67 7.11
C PRO A 20 -8.49 -4.61 5.98
N TRP A 21 -7.76 -5.69 5.71
CA TRP A 21 -6.66 -5.70 4.75
C TRP A 21 -7.11 -5.52 3.30
N ASN A 22 -8.31 -5.99 2.93
CA ASN A 22 -8.86 -5.68 1.61
C ASN A 22 -9.06 -4.18 1.42
N ALA A 23 -9.79 -3.53 2.34
CA ALA A 23 -9.99 -2.09 2.34
C ALA A 23 -8.67 -1.30 2.38
N PHE A 24 -7.70 -1.73 3.19
CA PHE A 24 -6.38 -1.12 3.24
C PHE A 24 -5.66 -1.18 1.88
N GLY A 25 -5.65 -2.33 1.21
CA GLY A 25 -5.05 -2.46 -0.12
C GLY A 25 -5.75 -1.60 -1.19
N GLU A 26 -7.08 -1.43 -1.07
CA GLU A 26 -7.84 -0.51 -1.93
C GLU A 26 -7.42 0.95 -1.71
N HIS A 27 -7.28 1.40 -0.47
CA HIS A 27 -6.78 2.75 -0.18
C HIS A 27 -5.39 2.99 -0.79
N LEU A 28 -4.49 2.01 -0.74
CA LEU A 28 -3.14 2.12 -1.30
C LEU A 28 -3.14 2.06 -2.84
N SER A 29 -4.14 1.42 -3.44
CA SER A 29 -4.36 1.49 -4.90
C SER A 29 -4.87 2.87 -5.32
N TRP A 30 -5.82 3.44 -4.56
CA TRP A 30 -6.32 4.80 -4.78
C TRP A 30 -5.24 5.85 -4.54
N GLU A 31 -4.32 5.61 -3.62
CA GLU A 31 -3.20 6.50 -3.35
C GLU A 31 -2.33 6.77 -4.58
N ALA A 32 -1.98 5.71 -5.34
CA ALA A 32 -1.31 5.85 -6.62
C ALA A 32 -2.20 6.54 -7.67
N ALA A 33 -3.48 6.16 -7.75
CA ALA A 33 -4.41 6.77 -8.71
C ALA A 33 -4.55 8.29 -8.47
N TYR A 34 -4.63 8.72 -7.21
CA TYR A 34 -4.65 10.14 -6.87
C TYR A 34 -3.38 10.86 -7.30
N ALA A 35 -2.20 10.25 -7.17
CA ALA A 35 -0.95 10.86 -7.64
C ALA A 35 -0.94 11.09 -9.15
N VAL A 36 -1.38 10.10 -9.94
CA VAL A 36 -1.51 10.23 -11.40
C VAL A 36 -2.44 11.38 -11.79
N HIS A 37 -3.62 11.45 -11.16
CA HIS A 37 -4.57 12.54 -11.42
C HIS A 37 -4.03 13.89 -10.97
N LEU A 38 -3.37 13.94 -9.82
CA LEU A 38 -2.81 15.15 -9.24
C LEU A 38 -1.72 15.73 -10.14
N LYS A 39 -0.81 14.90 -10.64
CA LYS A 39 0.22 15.34 -11.60
C LYS A 39 -0.39 15.94 -12.86
N ALA A 40 -1.42 15.31 -13.42
CA ALA A 40 -2.13 15.85 -14.58
C ALA A 40 -2.78 17.21 -14.29
N ALA A 41 -3.42 17.36 -13.13
CA ALA A 41 -4.03 18.62 -12.70
C ALA A 41 -2.99 19.72 -12.46
N ILE A 42 -1.85 19.40 -11.83
CA ILE A 42 -0.73 20.34 -11.64
C ILE A 42 -0.17 20.81 -12.98
N ASP A 43 0.04 19.91 -13.93
CA ASP A 43 0.55 20.27 -15.26
C ASP A 43 -0.44 21.12 -16.06
N ALA A 44 -1.76 20.93 -15.86
CA ALA A 44 -2.78 21.81 -16.41
C ALA A 44 -2.77 23.19 -15.73
N ALA A 45 -2.67 23.24 -14.39
CA ALA A 45 -2.59 24.47 -13.62
C ALA A 45 -1.35 25.31 -13.99
N ARG A 46 -0.22 24.67 -14.30
CA ARG A 46 1.00 25.37 -14.77
C ARG A 46 0.82 26.05 -16.13
N LYS A 47 -0.07 25.54 -16.99
CA LYS A 47 -0.38 26.14 -18.30
C LYS A 47 -1.40 27.28 -18.18
N GLU A 48 -2.35 27.13 -17.28
CA GLU A 48 -3.42 28.11 -17.02
C GLU A 48 -3.51 28.41 -15.51
N PRO A 49 -2.62 29.27 -14.95
CA PRO A 49 -2.52 29.50 -13.51
C PRO A 49 -3.74 30.15 -12.84
N ALA A 50 -4.66 30.69 -13.62
CA ALA A 50 -5.93 31.26 -13.17
C ALA A 50 -7.14 30.38 -13.56
N GLY A 51 -6.89 29.17 -14.07
CA GLY A 51 -7.91 28.23 -14.51
C GLY A 51 -8.42 27.28 -13.41
N PRO A 52 -9.47 26.50 -13.70
CA PRO A 52 -10.08 25.57 -12.73
C PRO A 52 -9.15 24.44 -12.28
N ALA A 53 -8.09 24.15 -13.04
CA ALA A 53 -7.12 23.09 -12.73
C ALA A 53 -6.40 23.31 -11.39
N VAL A 54 -6.28 24.55 -10.94
CA VAL A 54 -5.70 24.87 -9.62
C VAL A 54 -6.57 24.31 -8.50
N GLU A 55 -7.88 24.59 -8.55
CA GLU A 55 -8.83 24.11 -7.55
C GLU A 55 -8.94 22.59 -7.59
N GLU A 56 -8.90 21.99 -8.78
CA GLU A 56 -8.87 20.54 -8.96
C GLU A 56 -7.64 19.90 -8.30
N ALA A 57 -6.45 20.46 -8.50
CA ALA A 57 -5.22 19.98 -7.88
C ALA A 57 -5.29 20.05 -6.35
N LEU A 58 -5.78 21.16 -5.79
CA LEU A 58 -5.96 21.31 -4.33
C LEU A 58 -6.98 20.29 -3.78
N ALA A 59 -8.11 20.09 -4.47
CA ALA A 59 -9.10 19.08 -4.08
C ALA A 59 -8.58 17.64 -4.22
N LEU A 60 -7.64 17.38 -5.12
CA LEU A 60 -6.95 16.09 -5.21
C LEU A 60 -5.99 15.87 -4.05
N PHE A 61 -5.24 16.89 -3.62
CA PHE A 61 -4.44 16.80 -2.38
C PHE A 61 -5.30 16.47 -1.17
N ASP A 62 -6.45 17.13 -1.00
CA ASP A 62 -7.36 16.87 0.12
C ASP A 62 -7.89 15.43 0.09
N ARG A 63 -8.31 14.93 -1.08
CA ARG A 63 -8.78 13.55 -1.24
C ARG A 63 -7.69 12.52 -0.97
N LYS A 64 -6.47 12.78 -1.45
CA LYS A 64 -5.30 11.93 -1.24
C LYS A 64 -4.95 11.85 0.25
N ALA A 65 -4.92 12.99 0.95
CA ALA A 65 -4.67 13.03 2.39
C ALA A 65 -5.75 12.29 3.20
N ALA A 66 -7.03 12.50 2.89
CA ALA A 66 -8.13 11.80 3.56
C ALA A 66 -8.09 10.28 3.34
N ASN A 67 -7.66 9.84 2.15
CA ASN A 67 -7.47 8.42 1.84
C ASN A 67 -6.35 7.78 2.68
N LEU A 68 -5.22 8.47 2.85
CA LEU A 68 -4.12 8.00 3.69
C LEU A 68 -4.49 8.00 5.19
N GLU A 69 -5.26 8.99 5.65
CA GLU A 69 -5.80 9.02 7.01
C GLU A 69 -6.70 7.81 7.27
N ALA A 70 -7.60 7.48 6.33
CA ALA A 70 -8.45 6.31 6.43
C ALA A 70 -7.64 5.00 6.49
N ALA A 71 -6.60 4.87 5.64
CA ALA A 71 -5.71 3.72 5.66
C ALA A 71 -4.95 3.58 7.01
N SER A 72 -4.45 4.70 7.54
CA SER A 72 -3.77 4.75 8.84
C SER A 72 -4.69 4.32 9.97
N LYS A 73 -5.94 4.79 9.96
CA LYS A 73 -6.96 4.41 10.94
C LYS A 73 -7.25 2.91 10.93
N LEU A 74 -7.40 2.30 9.74
CA LEU A 74 -7.60 0.84 9.63
C LEU A 74 -6.46 0.06 10.28
N LEU A 75 -5.20 0.46 10.05
CA LEU A 75 -4.03 -0.16 10.69
C LEU A 75 -4.05 0.03 12.21
N ALA A 76 -4.35 1.23 12.69
CA ALA A 76 -4.40 1.50 14.13
C ALA A 76 -5.48 0.66 14.84
N GLU A 77 -6.66 0.53 14.23
CA GLU A 77 -7.78 -0.26 14.76
C GLU A 77 -7.42 -1.76 14.86
N VAL A 78 -6.91 -2.36 13.78
CA VAL A 78 -6.53 -3.78 13.79
C VAL A 78 -5.34 -4.05 14.71
N THR A 79 -4.38 -3.12 14.81
CA THR A 79 -3.26 -3.26 15.74
C THR A 79 -3.75 -3.28 17.18
N ALA A 80 -4.67 -2.39 17.55
CA ALA A 80 -5.27 -2.36 18.88
C ALA A 80 -6.10 -3.63 19.18
N GLU A 81 -6.85 -4.13 18.19
CA GLU A 81 -7.59 -5.39 18.31
C GLU A 81 -6.66 -6.58 18.56
N TYR A 82 -5.55 -6.65 17.82
CA TYR A 82 -4.60 -7.76 17.93
C TYR A 82 -3.79 -7.70 19.23
N ASP A 83 -3.50 -6.49 19.72
CA ASP A 83 -2.95 -6.27 21.06
C ASP A 83 -3.87 -6.81 22.16
N ALA A 84 -5.18 -6.60 22.03
CA ALA A 84 -6.15 -7.05 23.01
C ALA A 84 -6.46 -8.56 22.95
N SER A 85 -6.44 -9.14 21.74
CA SER A 85 -6.84 -10.55 21.51
C SER A 85 -5.69 -11.55 21.59
N GLY A 86 -4.44 -11.09 21.62
CA GLY A 86 -3.27 -11.96 21.56
C GLY A 86 -3.01 -12.56 20.18
N MET A 87 -3.64 -12.01 19.13
CA MET A 87 -3.55 -12.50 17.75
C MET A 87 -2.11 -12.51 17.21
N TRP A 88 -1.22 -11.63 17.73
CA TRP A 88 0.18 -11.59 17.31
C TRP A 88 0.89 -12.93 17.46
N ALA A 89 0.72 -13.62 18.59
CA ALA A 89 1.37 -14.91 18.82
C ALA A 89 0.87 -15.98 17.83
N VAL A 90 -0.41 -15.94 17.48
CA VAL A 90 -1.03 -16.85 16.49
C VAL A 90 -0.47 -16.58 15.09
N LEU A 91 -0.37 -15.31 14.72
CA LEU A 91 0.17 -14.91 13.42
C LEU A 91 1.67 -15.18 13.29
N ASP A 92 2.44 -14.99 14.35
CA ASP A 92 3.86 -15.32 14.40
C ASP A 92 4.06 -16.84 14.22
N GLU A 93 3.30 -17.67 14.93
CA GLU A 93 3.34 -19.13 14.74
C GLU A 93 3.04 -19.49 13.28
N ARG A 94 2.01 -18.89 12.67
CA ARG A 94 1.66 -19.10 11.26
C ARG A 94 2.76 -18.64 10.32
N ALA A 95 3.41 -17.50 10.58
CA ALA A 95 4.52 -17.00 9.76
C ALA A 95 5.73 -17.97 9.77
N THR A 96 5.98 -18.65 10.89
CA THR A 96 7.01 -19.69 10.96
C THR A 96 6.65 -20.94 10.17
N ARG A 97 5.36 -21.31 10.12
CA ARG A 97 4.84 -22.51 9.42
C ARG A 97 4.54 -22.29 7.92
N LEU A 98 4.44 -21.05 7.47
CA LEU A 98 4.15 -20.71 6.08
C LEU A 98 5.25 -21.24 5.15
N ASP A 99 4.91 -22.10 4.20
CA ASP A 99 5.81 -22.50 3.14
C ASP A 99 5.85 -21.40 2.07
N VAL A 100 6.80 -20.48 2.24
CA VAL A 100 6.98 -19.33 1.34
C VAL A 100 7.20 -19.78 -0.10
N ALA A 101 7.90 -20.88 -0.34
CA ALA A 101 8.16 -21.36 -1.70
C ALA A 101 6.86 -21.86 -2.36
N ASP A 102 6.09 -22.67 -1.63
CA ASP A 102 4.79 -23.21 -2.08
C ASP A 102 3.78 -22.11 -2.40
N VAL A 103 3.63 -21.15 -1.48
CA VAL A 103 2.68 -20.04 -1.65
C VAL A 103 3.14 -19.11 -2.77
N SER A 104 4.44 -18.81 -2.87
CA SER A 104 5.00 -17.98 -3.95
C SER A 104 4.82 -18.61 -5.32
N GLU A 105 5.06 -19.92 -5.46
CA GLU A 105 4.81 -20.65 -6.72
C GLU A 105 3.37 -20.46 -7.18
N ARG A 106 2.41 -20.56 -6.25
CA ARG A 106 0.99 -20.41 -6.58
C ARG A 106 0.63 -18.99 -7.03
N TRP A 107 1.16 -17.96 -6.36
CA TRP A 107 0.96 -16.56 -6.77
C TRP A 107 1.63 -16.24 -8.11
N ALA A 108 2.80 -16.82 -8.38
CA ALA A 108 3.55 -16.60 -9.61
C ALA A 108 2.75 -16.94 -10.86
N GLN A 109 1.89 -17.98 -10.81
CA GLN A 109 1.04 -18.39 -11.92
C GLN A 109 0.14 -17.27 -12.47
N GLY A 110 -0.23 -16.29 -11.63
CA GLY A 110 -1.08 -15.16 -12.01
C GLY A 110 -0.34 -13.86 -12.38
N LEU A 111 0.98 -13.79 -12.16
CA LEU A 111 1.76 -12.53 -12.23
C LEU A 111 2.65 -12.41 -13.49
N VAL A 112 2.48 -13.30 -14.48
CA VAL A 112 3.50 -13.65 -15.50
C VAL A 112 3.72 -12.62 -16.63
N THR A 113 3.42 -11.33 -16.46
CA THR A 113 3.48 -10.37 -17.58
C THR A 113 4.69 -9.43 -17.55
N HIS A 114 5.29 -9.16 -16.39
CA HIS A 114 6.41 -8.22 -16.26
C HIS A 114 7.77 -8.94 -16.12
N PRO A 115 8.84 -8.54 -16.84
CA PRO A 115 10.14 -9.21 -16.82
C PRO A 115 10.86 -9.16 -15.46
N PHE A 116 10.51 -8.18 -14.61
CA PHE A 116 10.95 -8.11 -13.22
C PHE A 116 9.75 -8.34 -12.29
N PRO A 117 9.63 -9.50 -11.61
CA PRO A 117 8.43 -9.89 -10.86
C PRO A 117 8.41 -9.25 -9.47
N ILE A 118 8.48 -7.93 -9.42
CA ILE A 118 8.57 -7.14 -8.18
C ILE A 118 7.44 -7.44 -7.18
N ALA A 119 6.22 -7.69 -7.64
CA ALA A 119 5.11 -8.09 -6.77
C ALA A 119 5.41 -9.41 -6.02
N LEU A 120 6.00 -10.39 -6.72
CA LEU A 120 6.41 -11.66 -6.12
C LEU A 120 7.59 -11.47 -5.16
N ARG A 121 8.56 -10.65 -5.54
CA ARG A 121 9.70 -10.32 -4.67
C ARG A 121 9.28 -9.62 -3.39
N SER A 122 8.30 -8.73 -3.49
CA SER A 122 7.70 -8.03 -2.36
C SER A 122 6.99 -9.00 -1.40
N LEU A 123 6.24 -9.98 -1.93
CA LEU A 123 5.64 -11.06 -1.14
C LEU A 123 6.69 -11.87 -0.38
N GLU A 124 7.71 -12.36 -1.10
CA GLU A 124 8.82 -13.15 -0.53
C GLU A 124 9.54 -12.38 0.58
N PHE A 125 9.85 -11.09 0.33
CA PHE A 125 10.46 -10.21 1.32
C PHE A 125 9.60 -10.06 2.57
N ASN A 126 8.31 -9.74 2.41
CA ASN A 126 7.42 -9.50 3.54
C ASN A 126 7.23 -10.75 4.42
N TRP A 127 7.06 -11.93 3.82
CA TRP A 127 6.96 -13.17 4.59
C TRP A 127 8.28 -13.52 5.30
N GLY A 128 9.42 -13.28 4.64
CA GLY A 128 10.73 -13.40 5.28
C GLY A 128 10.90 -12.45 6.47
N TYR A 129 10.55 -11.18 6.27
CA TYR A 129 10.59 -10.15 7.30
C TYR A 129 9.73 -10.52 8.52
N MET A 130 8.49 -10.96 8.31
CA MET A 130 7.61 -11.39 9.41
C MET A 130 8.14 -12.61 10.15
N ARG A 131 8.81 -13.54 9.46
CA ARG A 131 9.43 -14.70 10.11
C ARG A 131 10.62 -14.29 10.99
N GLU A 132 11.39 -13.30 10.56
CA GLU A 132 12.59 -12.85 11.27
C GLU A 132 12.26 -11.91 12.44
N HIS A 133 11.30 -11.00 12.24
CA HIS A 133 11.03 -9.89 13.15
C HIS A 133 9.65 -9.98 13.85
N GLY A 134 8.79 -10.89 13.41
CA GLY A 134 7.41 -10.99 13.88
C GLY A 134 6.43 -10.18 13.02
N VAL A 135 5.17 -10.59 13.05
CA VAL A 135 4.08 -9.99 12.27
C VAL A 135 3.74 -8.59 12.79
N ARG A 136 3.86 -8.34 14.09
CA ARG A 136 3.67 -6.97 14.64
C ARG A 136 4.63 -5.97 14.01
N SER A 137 5.91 -6.31 13.87
CA SER A 137 6.90 -5.42 13.26
C SER A 137 6.59 -5.13 11.79
N PHE A 138 5.97 -6.06 11.08
CA PHE A 138 5.47 -5.78 9.73
C PHE A 138 4.36 -4.73 9.73
N TYR A 139 3.39 -4.79 10.67
CA TYR A 139 2.35 -3.76 10.79
C TYR A 139 2.94 -2.40 11.14
N GLU A 140 3.94 -2.36 12.03
CA GLU A 140 4.66 -1.12 12.38
C GLU A 140 5.42 -0.53 11.19
N MET A 141 6.06 -1.39 10.39
CA MET A 141 6.69 -0.99 9.12
C MET A 141 5.67 -0.44 8.13
N THR A 142 4.51 -1.10 7.96
CA THR A 142 3.43 -0.62 7.09
C THR A 142 2.85 0.70 7.58
N ALA A 143 2.67 0.87 8.89
CA ALA A 143 2.19 2.12 9.47
C ALA A 143 3.16 3.28 9.24
N ARG A 144 4.48 3.03 9.40
CA ARG A 144 5.51 4.01 9.05
C ARG A 144 5.46 4.38 7.57
N TYR A 145 5.30 3.40 6.68
CA TYR A 145 5.19 3.68 5.25
C TYR A 145 4.00 4.59 4.91
N VAL A 146 2.83 4.37 5.52
CA VAL A 146 1.66 5.26 5.34
C VAL A 146 1.94 6.67 5.87
N ALA A 147 2.67 6.80 6.98
CA ALA A 147 3.10 8.09 7.50
C ALA A 147 4.05 8.80 6.52
N ASP A 148 5.02 8.09 5.95
CA ASP A 148 5.96 8.63 4.96
C ASP A 148 5.23 9.12 3.69
N LEU A 149 4.21 8.38 3.20
CA LEU A 149 3.35 8.83 2.09
C LEU A 149 2.55 10.09 2.44
N THR A 150 2.10 10.19 3.69
CA THR A 150 1.36 11.36 4.19
C THR A 150 2.27 12.58 4.22
N GLU A 151 3.47 12.45 4.77
CA GLU A 151 4.49 13.51 4.79
C GLU A 151 4.88 13.94 3.37
N ASN A 152 5.05 12.97 2.46
CA ASN A 152 5.33 13.24 1.06
C ASN A 152 4.18 13.99 0.36
N THR A 153 2.93 13.66 0.66
CA THR A 153 1.75 14.38 0.16
C THR A 153 1.71 15.82 0.64
N VAL A 154 2.01 16.05 1.93
CA VAL A 154 2.12 17.40 2.51
C VAL A 154 3.24 18.19 1.84
N ARG A 155 4.42 17.57 1.66
CA ARG A 155 5.57 18.18 0.97
C ARG A 155 5.21 18.60 -0.46
N TRP A 156 4.54 17.72 -1.19
CA TRP A 156 4.15 17.99 -2.57
C TRP A 156 3.12 19.12 -2.67
N ARG A 157 2.14 19.17 -1.75
CA ARG A 157 1.19 20.29 -1.67
C ARG A 157 1.90 21.61 -1.41
N ALA A 158 2.78 21.66 -0.41
CA ALA A 158 3.52 22.86 -0.07
C ALA A 158 4.38 23.35 -1.24
N ALA A 159 5.03 22.45 -1.97
CA ALA A 159 5.77 22.79 -3.18
C ALA A 159 4.84 23.39 -4.24
N PHE A 160 3.71 22.75 -4.56
CA PHE A 160 2.75 23.26 -5.54
C PHE A 160 2.19 24.65 -5.17
N GLU A 161 1.87 24.87 -3.88
CA GLU A 161 1.42 26.18 -3.40
C GLU A 161 2.52 27.25 -3.54
N ALA A 162 3.77 26.91 -3.21
CA ALA A 162 4.91 27.80 -3.41
C ALA A 162 5.18 28.11 -4.90
N GLU A 163 4.98 27.14 -5.81
CA GLU A 163 5.05 27.38 -7.27
C GLU A 163 4.04 28.45 -7.69
N ARG A 164 2.82 28.39 -7.14
CA ARG A 164 1.74 29.33 -7.48
C ARG A 164 2.01 30.73 -6.97
N GLU A 165 2.57 30.85 -5.77
CA GLU A 165 2.90 32.15 -5.17
C GLU A 165 4.10 32.81 -5.86
N SER A 166 5.12 32.03 -6.20
CA SER A 166 6.40 32.54 -6.70
C SER A 166 6.51 32.56 -8.23
N GLY A 167 5.72 31.74 -8.92
CA GLY A 167 5.88 31.44 -10.35
C GLY A 167 7.08 30.53 -10.68
N VAL A 168 7.83 30.05 -9.68
CA VAL A 168 8.99 29.16 -9.87
C VAL A 168 8.55 27.71 -9.75
N ILE A 169 8.70 26.93 -10.83
CA ILE A 169 8.24 25.54 -10.89
C ILE A 169 9.27 24.58 -10.25
N ASP A 170 8.81 23.76 -9.30
CA ASP A 170 9.54 22.64 -8.69
C ASP A 170 9.10 21.28 -9.28
N ARG A 171 9.75 20.93 -10.38
CA ARG A 171 9.53 19.64 -11.04
C ARG A 171 10.08 18.46 -10.25
N ILE A 172 11.10 18.67 -9.42
CA ILE A 172 11.78 17.59 -8.72
C ILE A 172 10.88 17.04 -7.63
N THR A 173 10.32 17.90 -6.79
CA THR A 173 9.37 17.46 -5.75
C THR A 173 8.18 16.74 -6.36
N THR A 174 7.67 17.22 -7.51
CA THR A 174 6.58 16.55 -8.24
C THR A 174 6.97 15.13 -8.66
N VAL A 175 8.14 14.95 -9.28
CA VAL A 175 8.60 13.63 -9.75
C VAL A 175 8.87 12.68 -8.59
N GLU A 176 9.52 13.15 -7.53
CA GLU A 176 9.81 12.34 -6.34
C GLU A 176 8.52 11.88 -5.65
N ALA A 177 7.55 12.78 -5.52
CA ALA A 177 6.31 12.46 -4.82
C ALA A 177 5.37 11.55 -5.62
N ASP A 178 5.35 11.72 -6.95
CA ASP A 178 4.67 10.84 -7.89
C ASP A 178 5.26 9.42 -7.83
N LEU A 179 6.58 9.29 -7.95
CA LEU A 179 7.26 7.99 -7.91
C LEU A 179 7.01 7.25 -6.60
N ALA A 180 7.11 7.94 -5.45
CA ALA A 180 6.81 7.33 -4.15
C ALA A 180 5.37 6.80 -4.06
N SER A 181 4.43 7.47 -4.72
CA SER A 181 3.02 7.05 -4.75
C SER A 181 2.79 5.88 -5.73
N GLU A 182 3.51 5.83 -6.85
CA GLU A 182 3.44 4.72 -7.82
C GLU A 182 3.96 3.40 -7.23
N GLU A 183 4.93 3.47 -6.32
CA GLU A 183 5.44 2.30 -5.59
C GLU A 183 4.44 1.75 -4.55
N ALA A 184 3.54 2.59 -4.03
CA ALA A 184 2.59 2.20 -2.98
C ALA A 184 1.73 0.96 -3.30
N PRO A 185 1.07 0.82 -4.46
CA PRO A 185 0.33 -0.39 -4.80
C PRO A 185 1.25 -1.61 -4.97
N MET A 186 2.50 -1.42 -5.38
CA MET A 186 3.46 -2.50 -5.59
C MET A 186 3.96 -3.09 -4.26
N HIS A 187 3.86 -2.34 -3.16
CA HIS A 187 4.28 -2.78 -1.82
C HIS A 187 3.12 -3.01 -0.86
N CYS A 188 2.07 -2.22 -0.93
CA CYS A 188 1.00 -2.24 0.08
C CYS A 188 -0.31 -2.89 -0.36
N ASP A 189 -0.66 -2.91 -1.65
CA ASP A 189 -1.68 -3.87 -2.13
C ASP A 189 -1.12 -5.31 -2.09
N ILE A 190 0.19 -5.47 -1.93
CA ILE A 190 0.83 -6.73 -1.58
C ILE A 190 0.62 -7.07 -0.10
N CYS A 191 0.56 -6.11 0.81
CA CYS A 191 0.34 -6.37 2.24
C CYS A 191 -0.96 -7.17 2.50
N LYS A 192 -2.04 -6.91 1.75
CA LYS A 192 -3.28 -7.71 1.88
C LYS A 192 -3.05 -9.17 1.53
N LYS A 193 -2.30 -9.45 0.45
CA LYS A 193 -1.96 -10.81 0.01
C LYS A 193 -1.03 -11.48 1.02
N THR A 194 -0.04 -10.74 1.52
CA THR A 194 0.90 -11.16 2.55
C THR A 194 0.19 -11.65 3.82
N ILE A 195 -0.71 -10.85 4.39
CA ILE A 195 -1.42 -11.20 5.63
C ILE A 195 -2.52 -12.25 5.40
N THR A 196 -3.21 -12.21 4.26
CA THR A 196 -4.22 -13.23 3.91
C THR A 196 -3.64 -14.64 3.94
N ALA A 197 -2.41 -14.80 3.45
CA ALA A 197 -1.73 -16.09 3.50
C ALA A 197 -1.56 -16.63 4.93
N LEU A 198 -1.37 -15.76 5.92
CA LEU A 198 -1.31 -16.14 7.33
C LEU A 198 -2.69 -16.39 7.91
N LEU A 199 -3.66 -15.52 7.63
CA LEU A 199 -5.02 -15.63 8.17
C LEU A 199 -5.73 -16.91 7.72
N TYR A 200 -5.48 -17.36 6.48
CA TYR A 200 -6.06 -18.58 5.91
C TYR A 200 -5.13 -19.79 5.91
N LEU A 201 -3.98 -19.73 6.60
CA LEU A 201 -3.00 -20.83 6.59
C LEU A 201 -3.58 -22.16 7.10
N ASP A 202 -4.46 -22.09 8.10
CA ASP A 202 -5.02 -23.25 8.80
C ASP A 202 -6.46 -23.60 8.40
N GLY A 203 -7.10 -22.82 7.51
CA GLY A 203 -8.56 -22.91 7.28
C GLY A 203 -9.04 -22.45 5.91
#